data_AF-A0A946XJ27-F1
#
_entry.id   AF-A0A946XJ27-F1
#
_cell.length_a   1.000
_cell.length_b   1.000
_cell.length_c   1.000
_cell.angle_alpha   90.00
_cell.angle_beta   90.00
_cell.angle_gamma   90.00
#
_symmetry.space_group_name_H-M   'P 1'
#
loop_
_entity.id
_entity.type
_entity.pdbx_description
1 polymer ?
#
loop_
_entity_poly.entity_id
_entity_poly.type
_entity_poly.pdbx_seq_one_letter_code
_entity_poly.pdbx_strand_id
1 'polypeptide(L)'
;MKDQKYNKGDRIRIINYGHQIWEQSGVPGKVKVIDLSPELVGQLGTIQYSYNDLYDSKLRRSAEQYSIKFDNGREVSWFTPNQLERI
;
A
#
# COMPACT_ATOMS: atom_id res chain seq x y z
N MET A 1 -5.16 19.84 7.28
CA MET A 1 -4.21 18.73 7.04
C MET A 1 -4.63 18.10 5.72
N LYS A 2 -3.74 17.47 4.94
CA LYS A 2 -4.25 16.57 3.90
C LYS A 2 -4.87 15.40 4.66
N ASP A 3 -6.15 15.15 4.41
CA ASP A 3 -6.91 14.14 5.15
C ASP A 3 -6.32 12.77 4.82
N GLN A 4 -5.74 12.14 5.84
CA GLN A 4 -5.29 10.76 5.78
C GLN A 4 -6.44 9.86 5.33
N LYS A 5 -6.22 9.04 4.29
CA LYS A 5 -7.30 8.26 3.69
C LYS A 5 -7.82 7.13 4.60
N TYR A 6 -6.92 6.51 5.36
CA TYR A 6 -7.24 5.34 6.19
C TYR A 6 -6.74 5.47 7.63
N ASN A 7 -7.40 4.83 8.58
CA ASN A 7 -7.09 4.93 10.01
C ASN A 7 -6.71 3.57 10.60
N LYS A 8 -6.03 3.60 11.75
CA LYS A 8 -5.79 2.39 12.55
C LYS A 8 -7.11 1.66 12.82
N GLY A 9 -7.11 0.35 12.60
CA GLY A 9 -8.28 -0.52 12.75
C GLY A 9 -9.10 -0.69 11.48
N ASP A 10 -8.88 0.12 10.44
CA ASP A 10 -9.56 -0.07 9.17
C ASP A 10 -9.22 -1.43 8.56
N ARG A 11 -10.26 -2.10 8.09
CA ARG A 11 -10.15 -3.34 7.33
C ARG A 11 -9.86 -3.03 5.87
N ILE A 12 -8.85 -3.68 5.31
CA ILE A 12 -8.40 -3.42 3.94
C ILE A 12 -8.18 -4.70 3.14
N ARG A 13 -8.15 -4.54 1.82
CA ARG A 13 -7.60 -5.47 0.83
C ARG A 13 -6.42 -4.82 0.12
N ILE A 14 -5.38 -5.59 -0.17
CA ILE A 14 -4.29 -5.16 -1.05
C ILE A 14 -4.74 -5.28 -2.50
N ILE A 15 -4.72 -4.19 -3.26
CA ILE A 15 -5.13 -4.19 -4.68
C ILE A 15 -3.94 -4.15 -5.65
N ASN A 16 -2.77 -3.70 -5.20
CA ASN A 16 -1.47 -3.85 -5.87
C ASN A 16 -0.35 -3.69 -4.83
N TYR A 17 0.86 -4.21 -5.10
CA TYR A 17 2.00 -4.08 -4.17
C TYR A 17 3.36 -4.24 -4.86
N GLY A 18 4.29 -3.34 -4.54
CA GLY A 18 5.66 -3.35 -5.07
C GLY A 18 6.05 -2.03 -5.75
N HIS A 19 7.28 -1.99 -6.29
CA HIS A 19 7.67 -0.94 -7.25
C HIS A 19 7.08 -1.31 -8.59
N GLN A 20 6.38 -0.37 -9.25
CA GLN A 20 5.91 -0.58 -10.61
C GLN A 20 7.11 -0.78 -11.53
N ILE A 21 7.36 -2.02 -11.95
CA ILE A 21 8.31 -2.30 -13.02
C ILE A 21 7.56 -2.11 -14.33
N TRP A 22 8.01 -1.13 -15.10
CA TRP A 22 7.52 -0.86 -16.44
C TRP A 22 8.34 -1.71 -17.41
N GLU A 23 7.83 -2.88 -17.76
CA GLU A 23 8.45 -3.71 -18.80
C GLU A 23 7.88 -3.30 -20.15
N GLN A 24 8.76 -2.94 -21.09
CA GLN A 24 8.34 -2.73 -22.47
C GLN A 24 7.87 -4.08 -23.01
N SER A 25 6.57 -4.24 -23.22
CA SER A 25 6.06 -5.47 -23.82
C SER A 25 6.68 -5.59 -25.21
N GLY A 26 6.94 -6.80 -25.69
CA GLY A 26 7.47 -7.04 -27.04
C GLY A 26 6.59 -6.50 -28.19
N VAL A 27 5.45 -5.87 -27.88
CA VAL A 27 4.63 -5.09 -28.78
C VAL A 27 4.96 -3.59 -28.63
N PRO A 28 5.42 -2.91 -29.70
CA PRO A 28 5.67 -1.47 -29.67
C PRO A 28 4.47 -0.69 -29.13
N GLY A 29 4.71 0.16 -28.13
CA GLY A 29 3.69 1.03 -27.53
C GLY A 29 2.87 0.42 -26.40
N LYS A 30 3.13 -0.83 -25.99
CA LYS A 30 2.49 -1.45 -24.82
C LYS A 30 3.50 -1.65 -23.70
N VAL A 31 3.17 -1.14 -22.51
CA VAL A 31 3.96 -1.34 -21.29
C VAL A 31 3.20 -2.28 -20.37
N LYS A 32 3.88 -3.33 -19.91
CA LYS A 32 3.36 -4.24 -18.90
C LYS A 32 3.81 -3.75 -17.54
N VAL A 33 2.85 -3.49 -16.65
CA VAL A 33 3.12 -3.17 -15.25
C VAL A 33 3.22 -4.50 -14.51
N ILE A 34 4.37 -4.77 -13.90
CA ILE A 34 4.60 -5.95 -13.07
C ILE A 34 4.74 -5.50 -11.62
N ASP A 35 3.91 -6.08 -10.76
CA ASP A 35 4.01 -5.93 -9.31
C ASP A 35 5.08 -6.88 -8.75
N LEU A 36 5.91 -6.40 -7.83
CA LEU A 36 7.04 -7.16 -7.28
C LEU A 36 6.63 -8.23 -6.26
N SER A 37 5.41 -8.18 -5.72
CA SER A 37 4.91 -9.23 -4.82
C SER A 37 3.43 -9.52 -5.09
N PRO A 38 3.11 -10.16 -6.24
CA PRO A 38 1.73 -10.48 -6.60
C PRO A 38 1.04 -11.37 -5.55
N GLU A 39 1.79 -12.12 -4.74
CA GLU A 39 1.26 -12.96 -3.67
C GLU A 39 0.56 -12.17 -2.55
N LEU A 40 0.86 -10.88 -2.41
CA LEU A 40 0.20 -10.00 -1.44
C LEU A 40 -1.11 -9.43 -1.96
N VAL A 41 -1.29 -9.36 -3.29
CA VAL A 41 -2.51 -8.83 -3.90
C VAL A 41 -3.69 -9.74 -3.56
N GLY A 42 -4.80 -9.13 -3.16
CA GLY A 42 -6.00 -9.81 -2.69
C GLY A 42 -5.98 -10.19 -1.21
N GLN A 43 -4.81 -10.15 -0.53
CA GLN A 43 -4.76 -10.44 0.89
C GLN A 43 -5.51 -9.40 1.71
N LEU A 44 -6.12 -9.89 2.79
CA LEU A 44 -6.88 -9.08 3.74
C LEU A 44 -6.06 -8.81 4.99
N GLY A 45 -6.22 -7.61 5.52
CA GLY A 45 -5.52 -7.20 6.73
C GLY A 45 -6.17 -5.99 7.36
N THR A 46 -5.58 -5.56 8.47
CA THR A 46 -6.03 -4.42 9.24
C THR A 46 -4.90 -3.41 9.35
N ILE A 47 -5.21 -2.13 9.22
CA ILE A 47 -4.22 -1.06 9.43
C ILE A 47 -3.83 -1.05 10.91
N GLN A 48 -2.55 -1.27 11.15
CA GLN A 48 -1.97 -1.26 12.49
C GLN A 48 -1.65 0.18 12.94
N TYR A 49 -1.13 0.99 12.02
CA TYR A 49 -0.87 2.41 12.19
C TYR A 49 -0.62 3.09 10.84
N SER A 50 -0.85 4.40 10.79
CA SER A 50 -0.28 5.29 9.78
C SER A 50 1.06 5.83 10.26
N TYR A 51 2.00 6.01 9.34
CA TYR A 51 3.27 6.65 9.64
C TYR A 51 3.10 8.15 9.99
N ASN A 52 2.02 8.78 9.53
CA ASN A 52 1.70 10.15 9.94
C ASN A 52 1.30 10.22 11.42
N ASP A 53 0.63 9.18 11.93
CA ASP A 53 0.22 9.10 13.34
C ASP A 53 1.41 8.85 14.26
N LEU A 54 2.41 8.08 13.81
CA LEU A 54 3.60 7.74 14.60
C LEU A 54 4.66 8.83 14.67
N TYR A 55 4.93 9.54 13.56
CA TYR A 55 6.14 10.36 13.42
C TYR A 55 5.90 11.88 13.44
N ASP A 56 4.71 12.33 13.86
CA ASP A 56 4.23 13.72 13.80
C ASP A 56 4.30 14.30 12.37
N SER A 57 3.12 14.52 11.78
CA SER A 57 2.87 15.03 10.42
C SER A 57 3.63 16.31 9.99
N LYS A 58 4.43 16.91 10.87
CA LYS A 58 5.31 18.06 10.60
C LYS A 58 6.45 17.74 9.63
N LEU A 59 6.89 16.48 9.54
CA LEU A 59 7.79 16.00 8.49
C LEU A 59 6.98 15.74 7.19
N ARG A 60 6.35 16.80 6.65
CA ARG A 60 5.39 16.84 5.53
C ARG A 60 5.91 16.38 4.15
N ARG A 61 6.85 15.42 4.06
CA ARG A 61 7.43 15.02 2.77
C ARG A 61 7.31 13.53 2.42
N SER A 62 7.00 12.63 3.35
CA SER A 62 6.72 11.25 2.99
C SER A 62 5.26 11.11 2.55
N ALA A 63 5.03 10.37 1.46
CA ALA A 63 3.70 9.95 1.06
C ALA A 63 2.97 9.29 2.25
N GLU A 64 1.64 9.37 2.28
CA GLU A 64 0.85 8.61 3.25
C GLU A 64 1.22 7.13 3.16
N GLN A 65 1.65 6.58 4.27
CA GLN A 65 2.15 5.21 4.36
C GLN A 65 1.52 4.51 5.56
N TYR A 66 1.20 3.23 5.38
CA TYR A 66 0.48 2.42 6.35
C TYR A 66 1.23 1.12 6.65
N SER A 67 1.12 0.66 7.89
CA SER A 67 1.48 -0.70 8.29
C SER A 67 0.24 -1.57 8.39
N ILE A 68 0.33 -2.79 7.87
CA ILE A 68 -0.79 -3.72 7.76
C ILE A 68 -0.42 -5.01 8.45
N LYS A 69 -1.34 -5.45 9.31
CA LYS A 69 -1.35 -6.79 9.88
C LYS A 69 -2.32 -7.66 9.09
N PHE A 70 -1.78 -8.63 8.37
CA PHE A 70 -2.55 -9.60 7.60
C PHE A 70 -3.20 -10.64 8.51
N ASP A 71 -4.26 -11.29 8.02
CA ASP A 71 -4.98 -12.32 8.76
C ASP A 71 -4.14 -13.54 9.11
N ASN A 72 -3.14 -13.83 8.28
CA ASN A 72 -2.16 -14.89 8.53
C ASN A 72 -1.13 -14.52 9.61
N GLY A 73 -1.27 -13.35 10.25
CA GLY A 73 -0.39 -12.85 11.30
C GLY A 73 0.87 -12.14 10.79
N ARG A 74 1.12 -12.11 9.47
CA ARG A 74 2.25 -11.38 8.89
C ARG A 74 2.01 -9.87 9.00
N GLU A 75 3.07 -9.13 9.35
CA GLU A 75 3.05 -7.66 9.39
C GLU A 75 3.97 -7.13 8.28
N VAL A 76 3.45 -6.20 7.48
CA VAL A 76 4.19 -5.56 6.39
C VAL A 76 3.86 -4.07 6.37
N SER A 77 4.87 -3.24 6.13
CA SER A 77 4.75 -1.80 6.21
C SER A 77 5.04 -1.09 4.89
N TRP A 78 4.79 0.21 4.87
CA TRP A 78 5.03 1.13 3.75
C TRP A 78 4.01 1.04 2.60
N PHE A 79 2.78 0.61 2.89
CA PHE A 79 1.71 0.65 1.90
C PHE A 79 1.22 2.07 1.66
N THR A 80 1.03 2.46 0.41
CA THR A 80 0.45 3.76 0.04
C THR A 80 -1.07 3.67 -0.21
N PRO A 81 -1.82 4.78 -0.17
CA PRO A 81 -3.28 4.74 -0.28
C PRO A 81 -3.84 4.11 -1.56
N ASN A 82 -3.07 4.13 -2.66
CA ASN A 82 -3.43 3.52 -3.95
C ASN A 82 -3.21 2.00 -4.01
N GLN A 83 -2.56 1.43 -3.00
CA GLN A 83 -2.35 -0.01 -2.85
C GLN A 83 -3.44 -0.69 -2.05
N LEU A 84 -4.35 0.09 -1.45
CA LEU A 84 -5.31 -0.37 -0.47
C LEU A 84 -6.73 -0.02 -0.88
N GLU A 85 -7.65 -0.93 -0.59
CA GLU A 85 -9.09 -0.75 -0.69
C GLU A 85 -9.72 -1.06 0.67
N ARG A 86 -10.55 -0.16 1.22
CA ARG A 86 -11.31 -0.41 2.47
C ARG A 86 -12.47 -1.36 2.18
N ILE A 87 -12.71 -2.33 3.07
CA ILE A 87 -13.83 -3.28 3.03
C ILE A 87 -14.91 -2.87 4.00
#